data_AF-A0A815GR12-F1
#
_entry.id   AF-A0A815GR12-F1
#
_cell.length_a   1.000
_cell.length_b   1.000
_cell.length_c   1.000
_cell.angle_alpha   90.00
_cell.angle_beta   90.00
_cell.angle_gamma   90.00
#
_symmetry.space_group_name_H-M   'P 1'
#
loop_
_entity.id
_entity.type
_entity.pdbx_description
1 polymer ?
#
loop_
_entity_poly.entity_id
_entity_poly.type
_entity_poly.pdbx_seq_one_letter_code
_entity_poly.pdbx_strand_id
1 'polypeptide(L)'
;MAAYHDHPTSGHFGIRRTSHKLKDRYVWPNMMSTIENYIKSCEKCAKFNIRRTKAPSKLHPITPPEGIFETIGMDFEGPTPYPSAEGNRYVLVVTDYLSKDVIAKAMPNNSIIHRRRCYIEIWCTQKINYRSRITL
;
A
#
# COMPACT_ATOMS: atom_id res chain seq x y z
N MET A 1 0.60 6.10 -36.36
CA MET A 1 1.01 5.61 -35.03
C MET A 1 2.00 6.51 -34.32
N ALA A 2 3.09 6.90 -34.98
CA ALA A 2 4.09 7.84 -34.44
C ALA A 2 3.50 9.04 -33.67
N ALA A 3 2.54 9.77 -34.24
CA ALA A 3 1.91 10.92 -33.58
C ALA A 3 1.01 10.55 -32.38
N TYR A 4 0.35 9.40 -32.40
CA TYR A 4 -0.70 9.03 -31.44
C TYR A 4 -0.23 8.07 -30.34
N HIS A 5 0.91 7.42 -30.52
CA HIS A 5 1.49 6.47 -29.57
C HIS A 5 2.92 6.83 -29.15
N ASP A 6 3.82 7.10 -30.11
CA ASP A 6 5.27 7.27 -29.83
C ASP A 6 5.69 8.70 -29.52
N HIS A 7 4.83 9.68 -29.84
CA HIS A 7 5.12 11.08 -29.57
C HIS A 7 5.32 11.28 -28.05
N PRO A 8 6.30 12.09 -27.60
CA PRO A 8 6.58 12.28 -26.18
C PRO A 8 5.35 12.68 -25.34
N THR A 9 4.44 13.46 -25.91
CA THR A 9 3.19 13.89 -25.24
C THR A 9 2.03 12.91 -25.42
N SER A 10 2.19 11.86 -26.22
CA SER A 10 1.16 10.84 -26.47
C SER A 10 1.17 9.70 -25.46
N GLY A 11 2.17 9.65 -24.56
CA GLY A 11 2.12 8.89 -23.31
C GLY A 11 2.03 7.36 -23.46
N HIS A 12 2.36 6.80 -24.63
CA HIS A 12 2.33 5.36 -24.89
C HIS A 12 1.00 4.68 -24.48
N PHE A 13 -0.12 5.35 -24.78
CA PHE A 13 -1.42 4.85 -24.37
C PHE A 13 -1.75 3.46 -24.93
N GLY A 14 -2.45 2.67 -24.11
CA GLY A 14 -2.92 1.34 -24.50
C GLY A 14 -4.00 1.38 -25.59
N ILE A 15 -4.31 0.19 -26.11
CA ILE A 15 -5.17 -0.05 -27.30
C ILE A 15 -6.47 0.76 -27.27
N ARG A 16 -7.18 0.76 -26.12
CA ARG A 16 -8.47 1.44 -26.00
C ARG A 16 -8.38 2.96 -26.21
N ARG A 17 -7.37 3.61 -25.64
CA ARG A 17 -7.25 5.08 -25.69
C ARG A 17 -6.65 5.55 -27.01
N THR A 18 -5.71 4.78 -27.56
CA THR A 18 -5.14 5.05 -28.89
C THR A 18 -6.19 4.86 -29.99
N SER A 19 -7.02 3.81 -29.92
CA SER A 19 -8.10 3.60 -30.88
C SER A 19 -9.18 4.68 -30.80
N HIS A 20 -9.55 5.15 -29.61
CA HIS A 20 -10.50 6.25 -29.46
C HIS A 20 -10.00 7.52 -30.16
N LYS A 21 -8.73 7.91 -29.93
CA LYS A 21 -8.14 9.10 -30.58
C LYS A 21 -8.07 9.00 -32.11
N LEU A 22 -7.91 7.79 -32.64
CA LEU A 22 -7.78 7.57 -34.09
C LEU A 22 -9.14 7.51 -34.79
N LYS A 23 -10.15 6.92 -34.14
CA LYS A 23 -11.49 6.71 -34.70
C LYS A 23 -12.19 8.01 -35.11
N ASP A 24 -11.93 9.11 -34.40
CA ASP A 24 -12.56 10.40 -34.69
C ASP A 24 -12.03 11.06 -35.97
N ARG A 25 -10.88 10.62 -36.50
CA ARG A 25 -10.18 11.29 -37.61
C ARG A 25 -9.87 10.38 -38.79
N TYR A 26 -9.84 9.07 -38.58
CA TYR A 26 -9.39 8.10 -39.56
C TYR A 26 -10.20 6.81 -39.46
N VAL A 27 -10.50 6.22 -40.61
CA VAL A 27 -11.14 4.91 -40.73
C VAL A 27 -10.44 4.14 -41.85
N TRP A 28 -10.04 2.90 -41.58
CA TRP A 28 -9.49 1.99 -42.58
C TRP A 28 -9.80 0.53 -42.22
N PRO A 29 -9.74 -0.40 -43.20
CA PRO A 29 -9.95 -1.82 -42.94
C PRO A 29 -8.98 -2.36 -41.89
N ASN A 30 -9.47 -3.19 -40.96
CA ASN A 30 -8.68 -3.80 -39.89
C ASN A 30 -8.00 -2.82 -38.92
N MET A 31 -8.46 -1.56 -38.84
CA MET A 31 -7.89 -0.52 -37.97
C MET A 31 -7.63 -0.99 -36.53
N MET A 32 -8.59 -1.66 -35.90
CA MET A 32 -8.44 -2.15 -34.52
C MET A 32 -7.30 -3.18 -34.40
N SER A 33 -7.21 -4.11 -35.34
CA SER A 33 -6.14 -5.13 -35.38
C SER A 33 -4.78 -4.48 -35.60
N THR A 34 -4.68 -3.51 -36.52
CA THR A 34 -3.45 -2.75 -36.75
C THR A 34 -3.01 -2.01 -35.48
N ILE A 35 -3.95 -1.38 -34.76
CA ILE A 35 -3.65 -0.67 -33.52
C ILE A 35 -3.17 -1.61 -32.42
N GLU A 36 -3.84 -2.74 -32.27
CA GLU A 36 -3.49 -3.75 -31.29
C GLU A 36 -2.11 -4.34 -31.55
N ASN A 37 -1.82 -4.74 -32.79
CA ASN A 37 -0.53 -5.32 -33.15
C ASN A 37 0.61 -4.33 -32.93
N TYR A 38 0.41 -3.06 -33.32
CA TYR A 38 1.41 -2.01 -33.14
C TYR A 38 1.77 -1.78 -31.66
N ILE A 39 0.75 -1.67 -30.81
CA ILE A 39 0.95 -1.40 -29.38
C ILE A 39 1.57 -2.63 -28.70
N LYS A 40 1.18 -3.85 -29.10
CA LYS A 40 1.79 -5.10 -28.60
C LYS A 40 3.26 -5.24 -29.01
N SER A 41 3.66 -4.73 -30.18
CA SER A 41 5.06 -4.73 -30.63
C SER A 41 5.89 -3.57 -30.08
N CYS A 42 5.30 -2.62 -29.34
CA CYS A 42 6.04 -1.49 -28.79
C CYS A 42 6.92 -1.92 -27.60
N GLU A 43 8.24 -1.88 -27.78
CA GLU A 43 9.22 -2.28 -26.76
C GLU A 43 9.08 -1.48 -25.45
N LYS A 44 8.83 -0.16 -25.55
CA LYS A 44 8.61 0.70 -24.37
C LYS A 44 7.38 0.27 -23.59
N CYS A 45 6.29 -0.04 -24.28
CA CYS A 45 5.08 -0.56 -23.63
C CYS A 45 5.31 -1.94 -23.02
N ALA A 46 5.98 -2.85 -23.73
CA ALA A 46 6.29 -4.18 -23.22
C ALA A 46 7.15 -4.13 -21.94
N LYS A 47 8.12 -3.21 -21.89
CA LYS A 47 9.04 -3.06 -20.75
C LYS A 47 8.39 -2.39 -19.53
N PHE A 48 7.60 -1.33 -19.75
CA PHE A 48 7.13 -0.48 -18.65
C PHE A 48 5.65 -0.68 -18.32
N ASN A 49 4.83 -1.14 -19.28
CA ASN A 49 3.40 -1.34 -19.10
C ASN A 49 3.08 -2.81 -18.83
N ILE A 50 3.81 -3.39 -17.86
CA ILE A 50 3.66 -4.79 -17.44
C ILE A 50 2.25 -4.94 -16.89
N ARG A 51 1.38 -5.67 -17.61
CA ARG A 51 0.13 -6.15 -17.04
C ARG A 51 0.50 -7.05 -15.86
N ARG A 52 0.22 -6.60 -14.63
CA ARG A 52 0.22 -7.46 -13.45
C ARG A 52 -0.99 -8.39 -13.58
N THR A 53 -0.87 -9.42 -14.42
CA THR A 53 -1.90 -10.43 -14.69
C THR A 53 -2.03 -11.46 -13.58
N LYS A 54 -1.24 -11.33 -12.51
CA LYS A 54 -1.45 -12.16 -11.33
C LYS A 54 -2.83 -11.80 -10.80
N ALA A 55 -3.79 -12.71 -10.97
CA ALA A 55 -5.08 -12.61 -10.33
C ALA A 55 -4.81 -12.30 -8.85
N PRO A 56 -5.50 -11.31 -8.24
CA PRO A 56 -5.32 -11.03 -6.83
C PRO A 56 -5.45 -12.34 -6.07
N SER A 57 -4.43 -12.69 -5.29
CA SER A 57 -4.51 -13.87 -4.43
C SER A 57 -5.67 -13.68 -3.47
N LYS A 58 -6.28 -14.78 -3.03
CA LYS A 58 -7.29 -14.71 -1.97
C LYS A 58 -6.65 -14.02 -0.76
N LEU A 59 -7.31 -12.99 -0.23
CA LEU A 59 -6.92 -12.40 1.04
C LEU A 59 -7.14 -13.46 2.12
N HIS A 60 -6.17 -13.62 3.02
CA HIS A 60 -6.30 -14.46 4.20
C HIS A 60 -6.73 -13.58 5.36
N PRO A 61 -8.02 -13.56 5.75
CA PRO A 61 -8.46 -12.79 6.89
C PRO A 61 -7.79 -13.32 8.16
N ILE A 62 -7.49 -12.39 9.07
CA ILE A 62 -6.94 -12.73 10.38
C ILE A 62 -8.11 -13.23 11.23
N THR A 63 -7.97 -14.42 11.80
CA THR A 63 -8.98 -14.98 12.72
C THR A 63 -9.19 -14.01 13.87
N PRO A 64 -10.44 -13.64 14.21
CA PRO A 64 -10.70 -12.79 15.36
C PRO A 64 -10.15 -13.43 16.65
N PRO A 65 -9.36 -12.71 17.46
CA PRO A 65 -8.93 -13.19 18.77
C PRO A 65 -10.13 -13.38 19.74
N GLU A 66 -9.98 -14.27 20.71
CA GLU A 66 -10.97 -14.52 21.77
C GLU A 66 -10.75 -13.61 22.98
N GLY A 67 -9.52 -13.14 23.18
CA GLY A 67 -9.14 -12.23 24.27
C GLY A 67 -8.61 -10.87 23.81
N ILE A 68 -8.82 -9.86 24.65
CA ILE A 68 -8.22 -8.53 24.46
C ILE A 68 -6.69 -8.67 24.61
N PHE A 69 -5.94 -8.07 23.68
CA PHE A 69 -4.49 -8.17 23.54
C PHE A 69 -3.94 -9.59 23.26
N GLU A 70 -4.78 -10.51 22.80
CA GLU A 70 -4.32 -11.81 22.30
C GLU A 70 -3.65 -11.67 20.94
N THR A 71 -4.25 -10.87 20.04
CA THR A 71 -3.66 -10.51 18.75
C THR A 71 -3.58 -8.99 18.64
N ILE A 72 -2.38 -8.49 18.37
CA ILE A 72 -2.13 -7.06 18.16
C ILE A 72 -1.49 -6.80 16.80
N GLY A 73 -1.87 -5.70 16.18
CA GLY A 73 -1.16 -5.12 15.06
C GLY A 73 -0.17 -4.09 15.55
N MET A 74 1.03 -4.06 14.96
CA MET A 74 2.04 -3.06 15.25
C MET A 74 2.50 -2.43 13.96
N ASP A 75 2.50 -1.10 13.91
CA ASP A 75 2.99 -0.34 12.76
C ASP A 75 3.82 0.86 13.20
N PHE A 76 4.63 1.37 12.27
CA PHE A 76 5.49 2.53 12.48
C PHE A 76 5.21 3.60 11.44
N GLU A 77 4.83 4.76 11.93
CA GLU A 77 4.77 5.96 11.10
C GLU A 77 6.05 6.76 11.27
N GLY A 78 6.70 7.08 10.14
CA GLY A 78 7.89 7.95 10.10
C GLY A 78 9.03 7.44 9.21
N PRO A 79 10.16 8.19 9.15
CA PRO A 79 10.44 9.36 9.97
C PRO A 79 9.60 10.59 9.59
N THR A 80 9.12 11.34 10.57
CA THR A 80 8.54 12.66 10.35
C THR A 80 9.62 13.62 9.84
N PRO A 81 9.26 14.59 8.97
CA PRO A 81 10.22 15.56 8.45
C PRO A 81 10.79 16.46 9.55
N TYR A 82 10.02 16.73 10.60
CA TYR A 82 10.43 17.52 11.75
C TYR A 82 10.37 16.67 13.02
N PRO A 83 11.44 16.68 13.84
CA PRO A 83 11.40 16.04 15.15
C PRO A 83 10.48 16.80 16.11
N SER A 84 9.92 16.09 17.11
CA SER A 84 9.30 16.74 18.26
C SER A 84 10.34 17.47 19.12
N ALA A 85 9.88 18.24 20.11
CA ALA A 85 10.76 18.89 21.09
C ALA A 85 11.70 17.90 21.83
N GLU A 86 11.24 16.65 22.01
CA GLU A 86 12.00 15.57 22.65
C GLU A 86 12.87 14.78 21.65
N GLY A 87 12.93 15.19 20.38
CA GLY A 87 13.69 14.50 19.34
C GLY A 87 12.98 13.28 18.74
N ASN A 88 11.68 13.08 19.02
CA ASN A 88 10.93 11.97 18.45
C ASN A 88 10.65 12.19 16.97
N ARG A 89 10.89 11.15 16.16
CA ARG A 89 10.77 11.16 14.69
C ARG A 89 9.82 10.08 14.19
N TYR A 90 9.36 9.19 15.04
CA TYR A 90 8.51 8.06 14.69
C TYR A 90 7.36 7.95 15.69
N VAL A 91 6.27 7.35 15.25
CA VAL A 91 5.16 6.92 16.10
C VAL A 91 4.99 5.42 15.94
N LEU A 92 5.18 4.68 17.04
CA LEU A 92 4.77 3.28 17.11
C LEU A 92 3.27 3.25 17.41
N VAL A 93 2.51 2.61 16.54
CA VAL A 93 1.07 2.37 16.71
C VAL A 93 0.86 0.91 17.03
N VAL A 94 0.22 0.61 18.15
CA VAL A 94 -0.18 -0.74 18.55
C VAL A 94 -1.70 -0.78 18.62
N THR A 95 -2.32 -1.70 17.89
CA THR A 95 -3.78 -1.85 17.84
C THR A 95 -4.16 -3.23 18.32
N ASP A 96 -5.06 -3.32 19.30
CA ASP A 96 -5.68 -4.59 19.67
C ASP A 96 -6.74 -5.00 18.65
N TYR A 97 -6.69 -6.25 18.18
CA TYR A 97 -7.59 -6.70 17.12
C TYR A 97 -9.00 -7.01 17.62
N LEU A 98 -9.20 -7.26 18.91
CA LEU A 98 -10.53 -7.49 19.47
C LEU A 98 -11.25 -6.17 19.74
N SER A 99 -10.72 -5.39 20.69
CA SER A 99 -11.34 -4.16 21.19
C SER A 99 -11.19 -2.97 20.25
N LYS A 100 -10.24 -3.04 19.30
CA LYS A 100 -9.81 -1.91 18.45
C LYS A 100 -9.17 -0.76 19.24
N ASP A 101 -8.76 -1.01 20.48
CA ASP A 101 -8.02 -0.03 21.27
C ASP A 101 -6.65 0.25 20.62
N VAL A 102 -6.22 1.52 20.65
CA VAL A 102 -5.02 2.00 19.94
C VAL A 102 -4.10 2.70 20.92
N ILE A 103 -2.84 2.29 20.91
CA ILE A 103 -1.76 2.88 21.70
C ILE A 103 -0.74 3.47 20.73
N ALA A 104 -0.58 4.78 20.79
CA ALA A 104 0.44 5.49 20.02
C ALA A 104 1.58 5.93 20.94
N LYS A 105 2.82 5.63 20.55
CA LYS A 105 4.03 5.99 21.31
C LYS A 105 5.05 6.69 20.43
N ALA A 106 5.40 7.91 20.82
CA ALA A 106 6.45 8.68 20.16
C ALA A 106 7.84 8.06 20.41
N MET A 107 8.65 7.99 19.37
CA MET A 107 9.96 7.34 19.37
C MET A 107 11.02 8.15 18.60
N PRO A 108 12.29 8.20 19.06
CA PRO A 108 13.36 8.91 18.36
C PRO A 108 13.86 8.17 17.11
N ASN A 109 13.78 6.84 17.11
CA ASN A 109 14.19 5.99 15.97
C ASN A 109 13.36 4.71 15.92
N ASN A 110 13.46 3.99 14.79
CA ASN A 110 12.79 2.71 14.58
C ASN A 110 13.74 1.51 14.75
N SER A 111 14.80 1.61 15.56
CA SER A 111 15.75 0.51 15.76
C SER A 111 15.12 -0.64 16.53
N ILE A 112 15.52 -1.87 16.24
CA ILE A 112 14.92 -3.09 16.84
C ILE A 112 14.96 -3.09 18.37
N ILE A 113 15.97 -2.46 18.97
CA ILE A 113 16.12 -2.31 20.42
C ILE A 113 14.99 -1.44 20.97
N HIS A 114 14.75 -0.27 20.37
CA HIS A 114 13.67 0.62 20.78
C HIS A 114 12.29 0.00 20.54
N ARG A 115 12.12 -0.76 19.44
CA ARG A 115 10.88 -1.52 19.16
C ARG A 115 10.59 -2.53 20.26
N ARG A 116 11.58 -3.37 20.60
CA ARG A 116 11.44 -4.41 21.63
C ARG A 116 11.14 -3.82 23.00
N ARG A 117 11.85 -2.76 23.39
CA ARG A 117 11.62 -2.11 24.68
C ARG A 117 10.20 -1.56 24.78
N CYS A 118 9.74 -0.81 23.77
CA CYS A 118 8.40 -0.26 23.78
C CYS A 118 7.32 -1.34 23.74
N TYR A 119 7.53 -2.45 23.02
CA TYR A 119 6.63 -3.60 23.05
C TYR A 119 6.47 -4.16 24.47
N ILE A 120 7.59 -4.41 25.16
CA ILE A 120 7.57 -4.96 26.53
C ILE A 120 6.83 -4.01 27.48
N GLU A 121 7.14 -2.71 27.41
CA GLU A 121 6.48 -1.70 28.25
C GLU A 121 4.96 -1.66 28.01
N ILE A 122 4.53 -1.60 26.74
CA ILE A 122 3.10 -1.59 26.39
C ILE A 122 2.42 -2.87 26.89
N TRP A 123 3.03 -4.03 26.67
CA TRP A 123 2.46 -5.31 27.06
C TRP A 123 2.33 -5.46 28.57
N CYS A 124 3.38 -5.07 29.33
CA CYS A 124 3.36 -5.07 30.78
C CYS A 124 2.27 -4.14 31.34
N THR A 125 2.16 -2.92 30.83
CA THR A 125 1.14 -1.96 31.30
C THR A 125 -0.28 -2.44 30.99
N GLN A 126 -0.53 -2.94 29.78
CA GLN A 126 -1.90 -3.26 29.35
C GLN A 126 -2.43 -4.58 29.91
N LYS A 127 -1.61 -5.63 30.02
CA LYS A 127 -2.05 -6.88 30.66
C LYS A 127 -2.42 -6.68 32.14
N ILE A 128 -1.71 -5.80 32.84
CA ILE A 128 -1.98 -5.49 34.24
C ILE A 128 -3.28 -4.67 34.36
N ASN A 129 -3.45 -3.64 33.53
CA ASN A 129 -4.60 -2.74 33.60
C ASN A 129 -5.92 -3.33 33.09
N TYR A 130 -5.88 -4.26 32.12
CA TYR A 130 -7.11 -4.91 31.65
C TYR A 130 -7.57 -6.05 32.57
N ARG A 131 -6.64 -6.77 33.22
CA ARG A 131 -7.01 -7.75 34.26
C ARG A 131 -7.69 -7.12 35.47
N SER A 132 -7.41 -5.87 35.79
CA SER A 132 -8.04 -5.14 36.90
C SER A 132 -9.37 -4.48 36.54
N ARG A 133 -9.70 -4.34 35.24
CA ARG A 133 -10.99 -3.74 34.79
C ARG A 133 -12.09 -4.75 34.50
N ILE A 134 -11.77 -6.03 34.28
CA ILE A 134 -12.75 -7.09 33.98
C ILE A 134 -13.33 -7.71 35.28
N THR A 135 -12.76 -7.42 36.44
CA THR A 135 -13.19 -7.92 37.76
C THR A 135 -14.19 -7.00 38.49
N LEU A 136 -14.88 -6.09 37.80
CA LEU A 136 -15.95 -5.24 38.35
C LEU A 136 -17.30 -5.57 37.73
#